data_AF-A0A454WA14-F1
#
_entry.id   AF-A0A454WA14-F1
#
_cell.length_a   1.000
_cell.length_b   1.000
_cell.length_c   1.000
_cell.angle_alpha   90.00
_cell.angle_beta   90.00
_cell.angle_gamma   90.00
#
_symmetry.space_group_name_H-M   'P 1'
#
loop_
_entity.id
_entity.type
_entity.pdbx_description
1 polymer ?
#
loop_
_entity_poly.entity_id
_entity_poly.type
_entity_poly.pdbx_seq_one_letter_code
_entity_poly.pdbx_strand_id
1 'polypeptide(L)'
;MAELAHRQQPTGPIVWVLSKGEDHEGGDVLGVFASKDAARGPFTDAARSIPFDLDSAWQDDDTGAVHAHGGCDWVSLEPHPLITAPQLG
;
A
#
# COMPACT_ATOMS: atom_id res chain seq x y z
N MET A 1 -10.31 -31.37 -3.42
CA MET A 1 -9.01 -30.81 -3.85
C MET A 1 -9.18 -29.29 -3.91
N ALA A 2 -8.97 -28.61 -2.79
CA ALA A 2 -8.90 -27.15 -2.75
C ALA A 2 -7.74 -26.83 -1.82
N GLU A 3 -6.59 -26.58 -2.46
CA GLU A 3 -5.35 -26.21 -1.82
C GLU A 3 -5.58 -24.81 -1.23
N LEU A 4 -5.90 -24.76 0.06
CA LEU A 4 -5.79 -23.55 0.86
C LEU A 4 -4.30 -23.20 0.86
N ALA A 5 -3.88 -22.42 -0.12
CA ALA A 5 -2.59 -21.76 -0.11
C ALA A 5 -2.58 -20.88 1.13
N HIS A 6 -2.08 -21.45 2.22
CA HIS A 6 -1.61 -20.76 3.40
C HIS A 6 -0.55 -19.80 2.89
N ARG A 7 -0.96 -18.58 2.49
CA ARG A 7 -0.03 -17.50 2.12
C ARG A 7 0.87 -17.36 3.33
N GLN A 8 2.09 -17.89 3.20
CA GLN A 8 3.07 -17.86 4.26
C GLN A 8 3.20 -16.40 4.67
N GLN A 9 2.83 -16.08 5.91
CA GLN A 9 3.10 -14.75 6.44
C GLN A 9 4.61 -14.52 6.28
N PRO A 10 5.03 -13.41 5.67
CA PRO A 10 6.44 -13.12 5.49
C PRO A 10 7.09 -13.10 6.88
N THR A 11 8.07 -13.98 7.10
CA THR A 11 8.76 -14.10 8.39
C THR A 11 9.86 -13.06 8.57
N GLY A 12 10.03 -12.16 7.59
CA GLY A 12 11.03 -11.10 7.56
C GLY A 12 10.45 -9.71 7.85
N PRO A 13 11.31 -8.68 7.94
CA PRO A 13 10.87 -7.31 8.11
C PRO A 13 9.93 -6.89 6.97
N ILE A 14 8.89 -6.12 7.33
CA ILE A 14 7.95 -5.52 6.39
C ILE A 14 8.25 -4.02 6.31
N VAL A 15 8.19 -3.48 5.10
CA VAL A 15 8.13 -2.03 4.86
C VAL A 15 6.76 -1.67 4.32
N TRP A 16 6.34 -0.43 4.52
CA TRP A 16 5.08 0.09 4.04
C TRP A 16 5.35 1.07 2.91
N VAL A 17 4.87 0.77 1.71
CA VAL A 17 5.09 1.59 0.52
C VAL A 17 3.85 2.45 0.30
N LEU A 18 4.05 3.76 0.31
CA LEU A 18 3.02 4.74 -0.03
C LEU A 18 3.16 5.07 -1.51
N SER A 19 2.09 4.86 -2.26
CA SER A 19 2.01 5.14 -3.68
C SER A 19 0.78 5.97 -4.01
N LYS A 20 0.83 6.70 -5.12
CA LYS A 20 -0.33 7.33 -5.72
C LYS A 20 -0.32 7.12 -7.22
N GLY A 21 -1.46 7.26 -7.86
CA GLY A 21 -1.51 7.22 -9.32
C GLY A 21 -2.90 7.48 -9.86
N GLU A 22 -3.05 7.17 -11.14
CA GLU A 22 -4.29 7.28 -11.89
C GLU A 22 -4.68 5.91 -12.46
N ASP A 23 -5.98 5.64 -12.52
CA ASP A 23 -6.54 4.42 -13.06
C ASP A 23 -6.07 4.22 -14.50
N HIS A 24 -5.58 3.02 -14.80
CA HIS A 24 -5.04 2.62 -16.12
C HIS A 24 -3.75 3.32 -16.58
N GLU A 25 -3.25 4.33 -15.87
CA GLU A 25 -2.00 5.03 -16.20
C GLU A 25 -0.81 4.62 -15.31
N GLY A 26 -1.10 4.03 -14.14
CA GLY A 26 -0.09 3.62 -13.18
C GLY A 26 0.17 4.70 -12.12
N GLY A 27 1.31 4.64 -11.46
CA GLY A 27 1.58 5.53 -10.32
C GLY A 27 3.04 5.59 -9.89
N ASP A 28 3.28 6.47 -8.92
CA ASP A 28 4.57 6.75 -8.33
C ASP A 28 4.61 6.33 -6.86
N VAL A 29 5.79 5.87 -6.42
CA VAL A 29 6.08 5.67 -4.99
C VAL A 29 6.45 7.02 -4.36
N LEU A 30 5.67 7.44 -3.38
CA LEU A 30 5.88 8.67 -2.63
C LEU A 30 6.82 8.47 -1.44
N GLY A 31 6.88 7.25 -0.91
CA GLY A 31 7.75 6.94 0.22
C GLY A 31 7.69 5.48 0.66
N VAL A 32 8.71 5.09 1.42
CA VAL A 32 8.82 3.77 2.05
C VAL A 32 9.05 3.95 3.54
N PHE A 33 8.24 3.31 4.36
CA PHE A 33 8.19 3.51 5.80
C PHE A 33 8.42 2.21 6.56
N ALA A 34 9.06 2.30 7.73
CA ALA A 34 9.30 1.12 8.58
C ALA A 34 8.03 0.59 9.24
N SER A 35 6.96 1.39 9.32
CA SER A 35 5.66 0.99 9.87
C SER A 35 4.51 1.76 9.25
N LYS A 36 3.30 1.20 9.36
CA LYS A 36 2.05 1.85 8.95
C LYS A 36 1.83 3.18 9.69
N ASP A 37 2.10 3.21 10.99
CA ASP A 37 1.90 4.40 11.83
C ASP A 37 2.78 5.57 11.38
N ALA A 38 4.03 5.29 10.99
CA ALA A 38 4.94 6.32 10.47
C ALA A 38 4.45 6.92 9.14
N ALA A 39 3.70 6.14 8.35
CA ALA A 39 3.16 6.57 7.07
C ALA A 39 1.78 7.28 7.18
N ARG A 40 1.14 7.27 8.35
CA ARG A 40 -0.24 7.76 8.52
C ARG A 40 -0.43 9.22 8.10
N GLY A 41 0.48 10.10 8.51
CA GLY A 41 0.48 11.52 8.13
C GLY A 41 0.63 11.68 6.62
N PRO A 42 1.74 11.20 6.02
CA PRO A 42 1.97 11.23 4.58
C PRO A 42 0.82 10.64 3.74
N PHE A 43 0.21 9.53 4.16
CA PHE A 43 -0.96 8.97 3.49
C PHE A 43 -2.16 9.94 3.50
N THR A 44 -2.44 10.54 4.66
CA THR A 44 -3.55 11.50 4.80
C THR A 44 -3.32 12.73 3.93
N ASP A 45 -2.08 13.23 3.87
CA ASP A 45 -1.73 14.38 3.03
C ASP A 45 -1.85 14.05 1.53
N ALA A 46 -1.39 12.85 1.12
CA ALA A 46 -1.55 12.38 -0.25
C ALA A 46 -3.03 12.20 -0.62
N ALA A 47 -3.84 11.58 0.24
CA ALA A 47 -5.27 11.39 -0.02
C ALA A 47 -6.02 12.73 -0.13
N ARG A 48 -5.63 13.74 0.66
CA ARG A 48 -6.18 15.11 0.56
C ARG A 48 -5.75 15.86 -0.70
N SER A 49 -4.69 15.40 -1.37
CA SER A 49 -4.19 16.00 -2.60
C SER A 49 -4.88 15.48 -3.86
N ILE A 50 -5.74 14.47 -3.74
CA ILE A 50 -6.63 14.03 -4.83
C ILE A 50 -7.52 15.23 -5.22
N PRO A 51 -7.58 15.62 -6.50
CA PRO A 51 -8.29 16.82 -6.97
C PRO A 51 -9.82 16.66 -7.00
N PHE A 52 -10.32 15.50 -6.58
CA PHE A 52 -11.74 15.13 -6.52
C PHE A 52 -12.15 14.82 -5.07
N ASP A 53 -13.45 14.75 -4.83
CA ASP A 53 -13.95 14.15 -3.60
C ASP A 53 -13.57 12.66 -3.56
N LEU A 54 -13.36 12.13 -2.36
CA LEU A 54 -13.09 10.70 -2.19
C LEU A 54 -14.37 9.91 -2.39
N ASP A 55 -14.37 9.04 -3.40
CA ASP A 55 -15.46 8.10 -3.67
C ASP A 55 -15.43 6.93 -2.69
N SER A 56 -14.21 6.50 -2.32
CA SER A 56 -14.02 5.40 -1.38
C SER A 56 -12.73 5.51 -0.59
N ALA A 57 -12.78 4.98 0.63
CA ALA A 57 -11.60 4.72 1.44
C ALA A 57 -11.85 3.45 2.25
N TRP A 58 -10.89 2.53 2.24
CA TRP A 58 -11.01 1.26 2.94
C TRP A 58 -9.66 0.77 3.46
N GLN A 59 -9.74 -0.18 4.37
CA GLN A 59 -8.61 -0.95 4.85
C GLN A 59 -8.86 -2.42 4.52
N ASP A 60 -7.84 -3.09 3.99
CA ASP A 60 -7.85 -4.54 3.81
C ASP A 60 -7.64 -5.21 5.18
N ASP A 61 -8.54 -6.11 5.57
CA ASP A 61 -8.55 -6.72 6.90
C ASP A 61 -7.42 -7.75 7.10
N ASP A 62 -6.96 -8.39 6.02
CA ASP A 62 -5.95 -9.44 6.08
C ASP A 62 -4.53 -8.87 6.14
N THR A 63 -4.27 -7.84 5.36
CA THR A 63 -2.94 -7.23 5.19
C THR A 63 -2.79 -5.94 5.98
N GLY A 64 -3.90 -5.27 6.32
CA GLY A 64 -3.90 -3.95 6.89
C GLY A 64 -3.53 -2.84 5.88
N ALA A 65 -3.45 -3.13 4.58
CA ALA A 65 -3.27 -2.13 3.54
C ALA A 65 -4.40 -1.09 3.58
N VAL A 66 -4.09 0.17 3.27
CA VAL A 66 -5.08 1.26 3.27
C VAL A 66 -5.11 1.92 1.91
N HIS A 67 -6.31 2.18 1.42
CA HIS A 67 -6.55 2.75 0.10
C HIS A 67 -7.53 3.91 0.20
N ALA A 68 -7.31 4.91 -0.64
CA ALA A 68 -8.24 6.00 -0.89
C ALA A 68 -8.31 6.23 -2.40
N HIS A 69 -9.50 6.45 -2.92
CA HIS A 69 -9.75 6.64 -4.35
C HIS A 69 -10.81 7.74 -4.54
N GLY A 70 -10.61 8.58 -5.56
CA GLY A 70 -11.55 9.62 -5.95
C GLY A 70 -11.37 9.99 -7.42
N GLY A 71 -12.46 9.96 -8.19
CA GLY A 71 -12.43 10.14 -9.63
C GLY A 71 -11.67 9.01 -10.31
N CYS A 72 -10.54 9.33 -10.93
CA CYS A 72 -9.59 8.37 -11.49
C CYS A 72 -8.31 8.24 -10.64
N ASP A 73 -8.16 9.04 -9.59
CA ASP A 73 -6.94 9.10 -8.79
C ASP A 73 -7.03 8.19 -7.57
N TRP A 74 -5.88 7.60 -7.21
CA TRP A 74 -5.77 6.72 -6.06
C TRP A 74 -4.52 7.00 -5.24
N VAL A 75 -4.60 6.65 -3.95
CA VAL A 75 -3.49 6.56 -3.01
C VAL A 75 -3.58 5.23 -2.29
N SER A 76 -2.48 4.49 -2.23
CA SER A 76 -2.39 3.23 -1.47
C SER A 76 -1.18 3.20 -0.54
N LEU A 77 -1.38 2.58 0.62
CA LEU A 77 -0.33 2.28 1.58
C LEU A 77 -0.34 0.78 1.85
N GLU A 78 0.65 0.08 1.29
CA GLU A 78 0.67 -1.37 1.23
C GLU A 78 1.89 -1.96 1.94
N PRO A 79 1.73 -3.08 2.67
CA PRO A 79 2.86 -3.78 3.28
C PRO A 79 3.60 -4.64 2.24
N HIS A 80 4.92 -4.48 2.16
CA HIS A 80 5.80 -5.27 1.32
C HIS A 80 6.88 -5.97 2.15
N PRO A 81 7.11 -7.28 1.96
CA PRO A 81 8.24 -7.97 2.56
C PRO A 81 9.55 -7.40 2.06
N LEU A 82 10.46 -7.10 2.99
CA LEU A 82 11.81 -6.66 2.64
C LEU A 82 12.67 -7.89 2.35
N ILE A 83 13.17 -7.95 1.11
CA ILE A 83 14.12 -8.97 0.66
C ILE A 83 15.51 -8.32 0.65
N THR A 84 16.47 -8.94 1.33
CA THR A 84 17.88 -8.50 1.34
C THR A 84 18.65 -9.13 0.17
N ALA A 85 19.76 -8.51 -0.26
CA ALA A 85 20.53 -8.97 -1.42
C ALA A 85 20.94 -10.47 -1.39
N PRO A 86 21.35 -11.07 -0.25
CA PRO A 86 21.63 -12.50 -0.18
C PRO A 86 20.43 -13.42 -0.45
N GLN A 87 19.21 -12.89 -0.41
CA GLN A 87 17.97 -13.63 -0.67
C GLN A 87 17.50 -13.51 -2.13
N LEU A 88 18.19 -12.74 -2.98
CA LEU A 88 17.82 -12.53 -4.39
C LEU A 88 18.23 -13.66 -5.34
N GLY A 89 19.06 -14.61 -4.88
CA GLY A 89 19.54 -15.73 -5.71
C GLY A 89 20.79 -15.39 -6.53
#